data_AF-A0D3Q6-F1
#
_entry.id   AF-A0D3Q6-F1
#
_cell.length_a   1.000
_cell.length_b   1.000
_cell.length_c   1.000
_cell.angle_alpha   90.00
_cell.angle_beta   90.00
_cell.angle_gamma   90.00
#
_symmetry.space_group_name_H-M   'P 1'
#
loop_
_entity.id
_entity.type
_entity.pdbx_description
1 polymer ?
#
loop_
_entity_poly.entity_id
_entity_poly.type
_entity_poly.pdbx_seq_one_letter_code
_entity_poly.pdbx_strand_id
1 'polypeptide(L)'
;MNFVGCKLTFNQINIDGIIISSIIKIMDSKQIKITNSIFTNIQIFYPLNLVDVEQINDMQSKIHFYNITIQNLLDFKFSKLNQYQLNYNYIHLDTFQCSLKIYQLKNQIDQQDLGSTFFEEVVSNSNQNGSLIKLKSDTNQTQVLFTKIMLLNNDCQNCWNGLLYFELIDFQKVLISELSCIMNNIKNFGCVMANSDKKIDGIIQIDNSIFISNMGQLGTGIFIKNQQFLLKNSIILNNTASQIGGGFFFSEGSQRFTINTSLICNNQAAEAGGIYLFGNSSLTKNNFINSLILLNFAASSSNNLNELPQHLSLQINLIEMFSQQQLIENHSNQILYLKPYKIISQDHTKSTNVLFIPSGQQIQSYELYNPKQQKYSTYIYDIHILFKNSMNELLINFENSTCIIEQQIYDNAEKLIESIKISKITFNQDTKGFDLGPLLFYIDPYKQENKIQEILAYCNTSYQDDQLTYRMRVNSFMCQLGEFYIYSGCQICQPLEGFYSVTYNTTKCSIFDKNKFDAITSNKIQLKAGFWRPNQISDNIELCFKNPTYCEGGWTFGNDLCSQGHVGGLCEECDRYDIRGAGSYFKDQKQQECKQCQE
;
A
#
# COMPACT_ATOMS: atom_id res chain seq x y z
N MET A 1 -9.27 31.95 -36.92
CA MET A 1 -10.30 33.03 -36.95
C MET A 1 -10.38 33.66 -35.57
N ASN A 2 -10.38 34.99 -35.44
CA ASN A 2 -10.37 35.67 -34.14
C ASN A 2 -11.69 36.45 -33.91
N PHE A 3 -12.39 36.13 -32.83
CA PHE A 3 -13.68 36.75 -32.46
C PHE A 3 -13.61 37.38 -31.06
N VAL A 4 -14.19 38.56 -30.88
CA VAL A 4 -14.21 39.27 -29.58
C VAL A 4 -15.60 39.85 -29.31
N GLY A 5 -16.17 39.65 -28.12
CA GLY A 5 -17.41 40.34 -27.69
C GLY A 5 -18.72 39.76 -28.22
N CYS A 6 -18.69 38.60 -28.87
CA CYS A 6 -19.76 38.15 -29.76
C CYS A 6 -20.80 37.21 -29.12
N LYS A 7 -21.93 37.03 -29.82
CA LYS A 7 -22.70 35.78 -29.78
C LYS A 7 -22.40 34.97 -31.04
N LEU A 8 -21.86 33.77 -30.87
CA LEU A 8 -21.33 32.94 -31.95
C LEU A 8 -22.05 31.60 -32.00
N THR A 9 -22.51 31.23 -33.20
CA THR A 9 -22.95 29.87 -33.51
C THR A 9 -22.19 29.36 -34.73
N PHE A 10 -21.42 28.30 -34.54
CA PHE A 10 -20.81 27.52 -35.60
C PHE A 10 -21.54 26.19 -35.73
N ASN A 11 -21.90 25.82 -36.95
CA ASN A 11 -22.54 24.55 -37.22
C ASN A 11 -21.86 23.87 -38.41
N GLN A 12 -21.62 22.56 -38.31
CA GLN A 12 -21.09 21.73 -39.40
C GLN A 12 -19.72 22.20 -39.91
N ILE A 13 -18.79 22.53 -39.00
CA ILE A 13 -17.41 22.80 -39.40
C ILE A 13 -16.73 21.47 -39.77
N ASN A 14 -16.22 21.36 -41.00
CA ASN A 14 -15.46 20.20 -41.46
C ASN A 14 -14.04 20.61 -41.84
N ILE A 15 -13.03 20.07 -41.16
CA ILE A 15 -11.62 20.44 -41.35
C ILE A 15 -10.77 19.19 -41.53
N ASP A 16 -9.97 19.21 -42.58
CA ASP A 16 -8.97 18.20 -42.92
C ASP A 16 -7.69 18.90 -43.40
N GLY A 17 -6.53 18.30 -43.10
CA GLY A 17 -5.24 18.72 -43.62
C GLY A 17 -4.33 19.39 -42.59
N ILE A 18 -3.45 20.25 -43.08
CA ILE A 18 -2.35 20.80 -42.30
C ILE A 18 -2.75 22.12 -41.65
N ILE A 19 -2.59 22.22 -40.33
CA ILE A 19 -2.97 23.38 -39.53
C ILE A 19 -1.71 24.09 -39.01
N ILE A 20 -1.57 25.35 -39.42
CA ILE A 20 -0.43 26.21 -39.08
C ILE A 20 -0.78 27.31 -38.05
N SER A 21 -2.02 27.35 -37.57
CA SER A 21 -2.50 28.31 -36.57
C SER A 21 -3.83 27.85 -35.96
N SER A 22 -4.22 28.39 -34.81
CA SER A 22 -5.53 28.11 -34.22
C SER A 22 -6.68 28.37 -35.19
N ILE A 23 -7.55 27.37 -35.34
CA ILE A 23 -8.68 27.42 -36.27
C ILE A 23 -9.69 28.45 -35.78
N ILE A 24 -10.03 28.36 -34.49
CA ILE A 24 -11.02 29.22 -33.83
C ILE A 24 -10.38 29.80 -32.58
N LYS A 25 -10.28 31.12 -32.50
CA LYS A 25 -9.92 31.86 -31.28
C LYS A 25 -11.07 32.79 -30.92
N ILE A 26 -11.60 32.65 -29.71
CA ILE A 26 -12.74 33.43 -29.22
C ILE A 26 -12.34 34.08 -27.90
N MET A 27 -12.57 35.37 -27.78
CA MET A 27 -12.35 36.15 -26.57
C MET A 27 -13.67 36.78 -26.09
N ASP A 28 -13.91 36.76 -24.79
CA ASP A 28 -14.96 37.52 -24.07
C ASP A 28 -16.30 37.53 -24.81
N SER A 29 -16.90 36.36 -25.01
CA SER A 29 -18.12 36.19 -25.82
C SER A 29 -19.27 35.59 -25.00
N LYS A 30 -20.42 36.29 -24.97
CA LYS A 30 -21.58 35.97 -24.12
C LYS A 30 -22.19 34.61 -24.43
N GLN A 31 -22.13 34.19 -25.69
CA GLN A 31 -22.69 32.92 -26.12
C GLN A 31 -21.78 32.32 -27.19
N ILE A 32 -21.33 31.09 -26.96
CA ILE A 32 -20.54 30.33 -27.92
C ILE A 32 -21.23 28.99 -28.09
N LYS A 33 -21.62 28.66 -29.32
CA LYS A 33 -22.20 27.37 -29.66
C LYS A 33 -21.44 26.78 -30.85
N ILE A 34 -20.83 25.61 -30.68
CA ILE A 34 -20.18 24.86 -31.76
C ILE A 34 -20.87 23.52 -31.86
N THR A 35 -21.50 23.23 -33.01
CA THR A 35 -22.31 22.02 -33.18
C THR A 35 -21.98 21.22 -34.43
N ASN A 36 -22.04 19.89 -34.32
CA ASN A 36 -21.97 18.95 -35.44
C ASN A 36 -20.69 19.10 -36.27
N SER A 37 -19.55 19.34 -35.63
CA SER A 37 -18.28 19.66 -36.30
C SER A 37 -17.32 18.47 -36.29
N ILE A 38 -16.58 18.30 -37.38
CA ILE A 38 -15.66 17.19 -37.61
C ILE A 38 -14.28 17.73 -38.00
N PHE A 39 -13.27 17.27 -37.27
CA PHE A 39 -11.86 17.60 -37.45
C PHE A 39 -11.11 16.28 -37.68
N THR A 40 -10.64 16.04 -38.91
CA THR A 40 -10.11 14.74 -39.34
C THR A 40 -8.77 14.85 -40.00
N ASN A 41 -7.86 13.91 -39.75
CA ASN A 41 -6.57 13.81 -40.43
C ASN A 41 -5.75 15.11 -40.34
N ILE A 42 -5.83 15.76 -39.18
CA ILE A 42 -5.15 17.03 -38.94
C ILE A 42 -3.66 16.80 -38.73
N GLN A 43 -2.82 17.63 -39.35
CA GLN A 43 -1.39 17.68 -39.05
C GLN A 43 -1.00 19.03 -38.45
N ILE A 44 -0.36 19.01 -37.28
CA ILE A 44 0.12 20.23 -36.59
C ILE A 44 1.65 20.29 -36.57
N PHE A 45 2.22 21.47 -36.79
CA PHE A 45 3.68 21.68 -36.84
C PHE A 45 4.31 22.01 -35.49
N TYR A 46 3.54 22.65 -34.61
CA TYR A 46 4.02 23.17 -33.32
C TYR A 46 2.88 23.13 -32.31
N PRO A 47 3.17 23.25 -30.99
CA PRO A 47 2.15 23.33 -29.95
C PRO A 47 1.16 24.47 -30.21
N LEU A 48 -0.09 24.12 -30.56
CA LEU A 48 -1.17 25.08 -30.79
C LEU A 48 -2.51 24.52 -30.27
N ASN A 49 -3.48 25.41 -30.12
CA ASN A 49 -4.87 25.05 -29.81
C ASN A 49 -5.70 25.05 -31.08
N LEU A 50 -6.42 23.96 -31.40
CA LEU A 50 -7.35 23.96 -32.55
C LEU A 50 -8.49 24.95 -32.29
N VAL A 51 -9.06 24.87 -31.09
CA VAL A 51 -10.04 25.82 -30.58
C VAL A 51 -9.52 26.44 -29.29
N ASP A 52 -9.47 27.77 -29.24
CA ASP A 52 -9.00 28.54 -28.09
C ASP A 52 -10.10 29.52 -27.66
N VAL A 53 -10.58 29.37 -26.43
CA VAL A 53 -11.63 30.24 -25.86
C VAL A 53 -11.10 30.88 -24.59
N GLU A 54 -11.07 32.21 -24.55
CA GLU A 54 -10.59 32.98 -23.40
C GLU A 54 -11.71 33.91 -22.89
N GLN A 55 -12.10 33.78 -21.63
CA GLN A 55 -13.10 34.61 -20.95
C GLN A 55 -12.43 35.30 -19.76
N ILE A 56 -12.01 36.54 -19.95
CA ILE A 56 -11.20 37.31 -18.99
C ILE A 56 -12.07 38.37 -18.29
N ASN A 57 -12.97 39.01 -19.04
CA ASN A 57 -13.83 40.07 -18.52
C ASN A 57 -15.05 39.50 -17.79
N ASP A 58 -15.45 40.10 -16.66
CA ASP A 58 -16.63 39.70 -15.87
C ASP A 58 -17.92 39.73 -16.70
N MET A 59 -18.32 38.56 -17.21
CA MET A 59 -19.52 38.41 -18.03
C MET A 59 -20.12 37.01 -17.92
N GLN A 60 -21.45 36.93 -17.98
CA GLN A 60 -22.20 35.68 -18.05
C GLN A 60 -22.05 35.05 -19.44
N SER A 61 -21.03 34.20 -19.60
CA SER A 61 -20.77 33.47 -20.83
C SER A 61 -21.34 32.05 -20.78
N LYS A 62 -22.13 31.70 -21.80
CA LYS A 62 -22.64 30.33 -22.00
C LYS A 62 -21.95 29.69 -23.19
N ILE A 63 -21.17 28.65 -22.92
CA ILE A 63 -20.33 27.97 -23.90
C ILE A 63 -20.86 26.55 -24.08
N HIS A 64 -21.19 26.17 -25.32
CA HIS A 64 -21.76 24.86 -25.62
C HIS A 64 -21.10 24.22 -26.85
N PHE A 65 -20.44 23.09 -26.64
CA PHE A 65 -19.89 22.23 -27.67
C PHE A 65 -20.77 20.97 -27.76
N TYR A 66 -21.36 20.71 -28.92
CA TYR A 66 -22.29 19.60 -29.12
C TYR A 66 -21.91 18.78 -30.34
N ASN A 67 -21.77 17.46 -30.18
CA ASN A 67 -21.52 16.54 -31.28
C ASN A 67 -20.27 16.94 -32.09
N ILE A 68 -19.10 16.81 -31.47
CA ILE A 68 -17.82 17.20 -32.07
C ILE A 68 -16.90 15.99 -32.14
N THR A 69 -16.31 15.77 -33.30
CA THR A 69 -15.35 14.69 -33.52
C THR A 69 -13.99 15.27 -33.89
N ILE A 70 -12.96 14.90 -33.14
CA ILE A 70 -11.56 15.16 -33.50
C ILE A 70 -10.84 13.81 -33.58
N GLN A 71 -10.40 13.45 -34.79
CA GLN A 71 -9.79 12.15 -35.02
C GLN A 71 -8.58 12.19 -35.95
N ASN A 72 -7.65 11.26 -35.72
CA ASN A 72 -6.43 11.08 -36.52
C ASN A 72 -5.57 12.36 -36.60
N LEU A 73 -5.46 13.11 -35.52
CA LEU A 73 -4.47 14.18 -35.44
C LEU A 73 -3.07 13.58 -35.30
N LEU A 74 -2.11 14.11 -36.06
CA LEU A 74 -0.71 13.71 -36.03
C LEU A 74 0.18 14.95 -35.98
N ASP A 75 1.36 14.82 -35.38
CA ASP A 75 2.41 15.82 -35.56
C ASP A 75 3.00 15.72 -36.98
N PHE A 76 3.14 16.87 -37.63
CA PHE A 76 3.65 16.95 -39.00
C PHE A 76 5.12 16.48 -39.07
N LYS A 77 5.45 15.65 -40.06
CA LYS A 77 6.83 15.24 -40.36
C LYS A 77 7.23 15.70 -41.76
N PHE A 78 8.29 16.50 -41.85
CA PHE A 78 8.79 17.11 -43.10
C PHE A 78 9.06 16.12 -44.24
N SER A 79 9.33 14.85 -43.93
CA SER A 79 9.60 13.80 -44.93
C SER A 79 8.40 13.41 -45.82
N LYS A 80 7.21 13.98 -45.61
CA LYS A 80 5.96 13.62 -46.33
C LYS A 80 5.34 14.74 -47.18
N LEU A 81 6.05 15.83 -47.50
CA LEU A 81 5.50 17.01 -48.19
C LEU A 81 4.94 16.80 -49.61
N ASN A 82 5.18 15.65 -50.25
CA ASN A 82 4.95 15.53 -51.70
C ASN A 82 3.51 15.22 -52.16
N GLN A 83 2.49 15.13 -51.28
CA GLN A 83 1.14 14.69 -51.72
C GLN A 83 -0.04 15.28 -50.90
N TYR A 84 -0.21 16.60 -50.84
CA TYR A 84 -1.44 17.16 -50.26
C TYR A 84 -2.10 18.20 -51.18
N GLN A 85 -3.34 17.91 -51.58
CA GLN A 85 -4.29 18.90 -52.11
C GLN A 85 -5.08 19.47 -50.93
N LEU A 86 -5.05 20.79 -50.77
CA LEU A 86 -5.81 21.51 -49.75
C LEU A 86 -7.26 21.72 -50.23
N ASN A 87 -8.22 21.02 -49.64
CA ASN A 87 -9.65 21.28 -49.86
C ASN A 87 -10.18 22.17 -48.73
N TYR A 88 -10.50 23.42 -49.05
CA TYR A 88 -11.17 24.34 -48.13
C TYR A 88 -12.69 24.17 -48.27
N ASN A 89 -13.35 23.66 -47.23
CA ASN A 89 -14.81 23.67 -47.16
C ASN A 89 -15.31 25.00 -46.58
N TYR A 90 -16.43 25.50 -47.12
CA TYR A 90 -17.10 26.72 -46.65
C TYR A 90 -17.62 26.53 -45.22
N ILE A 91 -17.16 27.39 -44.30
CA ILE A 91 -17.64 27.43 -42.91
C ILE A 91 -18.91 28.29 -42.87
N HIS A 92 -20.05 27.72 -42.49
CA HIS A 92 -21.26 28.51 -42.25
C HIS A 92 -21.16 29.20 -40.88
N LEU A 93 -21.23 30.54 -40.86
CA LEU A 93 -20.89 31.36 -39.70
C LEU A 93 -22.00 32.39 -39.44
N ASP A 94 -22.77 32.17 -38.38
CA ASP A 94 -23.77 33.15 -37.92
C ASP A 94 -23.15 34.02 -36.82
N THR A 95 -22.75 35.24 -37.21
CA THR A 95 -22.17 36.22 -36.28
C THR A 95 -23.17 37.35 -36.01
N PHE A 96 -23.56 37.54 -34.75
CA PHE A 96 -24.36 38.68 -34.31
C PHE A 96 -23.53 39.56 -33.37
N GLN A 97 -23.42 40.86 -33.68
CA GLN A 97 -22.63 41.85 -32.92
C GLN A 97 -21.12 41.51 -32.82
N CYS A 98 -20.43 41.34 -33.97
CA CYS A 98 -19.01 40.97 -34.00
C CYS A 98 -18.07 42.02 -34.58
N SER A 99 -16.86 42.08 -34.01
CA SER A 99 -15.67 42.60 -34.69
C SER A 99 -14.85 41.40 -35.19
N LEU A 100 -14.65 41.31 -36.51
CA LEU A 100 -14.01 40.16 -37.16
C LEU A 100 -12.72 40.65 -37.84
N LYS A 101 -11.56 40.16 -37.38
CA LYS A 101 -10.27 40.42 -38.03
C LYS A 101 -9.87 39.19 -38.84
N ILE A 102 -10.10 39.23 -40.15
CA ILE A 102 -9.56 38.23 -41.10
C ILE A 102 -8.21 38.74 -41.56
N TYR A 103 -7.13 38.04 -41.23
CA TYR A 103 -5.85 38.21 -41.90
C TYR A 103 -5.86 37.31 -43.13
N GLN A 104 -6.02 37.88 -44.32
CA GLN A 104 -5.69 37.18 -45.56
C GLN A 104 -4.16 37.05 -45.61
N LEU A 105 -3.64 35.83 -45.51
CA LEU A 105 -2.28 35.51 -45.91
C LEU A 105 -2.16 35.88 -47.39
N LYS A 106 -1.30 36.86 -47.71
CA LYS A 106 -0.91 37.15 -49.09
C LYS A 106 -0.24 35.90 -49.64
N ASN A 107 -0.83 35.31 -50.68
CA ASN A 107 -0.20 34.31 -51.53
C ASN A 107 0.99 34.93 -52.28
N GLN A 108 2.12 35.09 -51.61
CA GLN A 108 3.42 35.31 -52.25
C GLN A 108 4.47 34.59 -51.40
N ILE A 109 4.57 33.27 -51.58
CA ILE A 109 5.79 32.54 -51.24
C ILE A 109 6.43 32.19 -52.58
N ASP A 110 7.15 33.16 -53.13
CA ASP A 110 8.20 32.88 -54.10
C ASP A 110 9.49 32.60 -53.30
N GLN A 111 10.22 31.58 -53.75
CA GLN A 111 11.57 31.15 -53.36
C GLN A 111 11.69 29.96 -52.39
N GLN A 112 12.47 28.99 -52.87
CA GLN A 112 12.63 27.61 -52.39
C GLN A 112 13.45 27.44 -51.09
N ASP A 113 13.94 28.52 -50.46
CA ASP A 113 14.88 28.43 -49.32
C ASP A 113 14.47 29.21 -48.05
N LEU A 114 13.28 29.85 -48.02
CA LEU A 114 12.80 30.63 -46.87
C LEU A 114 11.75 29.91 -45.99
N GLY A 115 11.25 28.76 -46.45
CA GLY A 115 10.23 28.00 -45.71
C GLY A 115 10.77 27.39 -44.43
N SER A 116 11.94 26.74 -44.48
CA SER A 116 12.54 26.05 -43.32
C SER A 116 12.87 27.01 -42.19
N THR A 117 13.50 28.16 -42.49
CA THR A 117 13.88 29.16 -41.48
C THR A 117 12.67 29.81 -40.82
N PHE A 118 11.60 30.10 -41.56
CA PHE A 118 10.34 30.59 -40.99
C PHE A 118 9.70 29.57 -40.05
N PHE A 119 9.63 28.29 -40.44
CA PHE A 119 9.05 27.26 -39.58
C PHE A 119 9.94 26.97 -38.36
N GLU A 120 11.27 27.00 -38.51
CA GLU A 120 12.21 26.88 -37.39
C GLU A 120 12.03 28.02 -36.38
N GLU A 121 11.85 29.25 -36.85
CA GLU A 121 11.61 30.41 -35.99
C GLU A 121 10.23 30.38 -35.30
N VAL A 122 9.19 29.87 -35.99
CA VAL A 122 7.85 29.66 -35.39
C VAL A 122 7.88 28.56 -34.34
N VAL A 123 8.60 27.46 -34.59
CA VAL A 123 8.78 26.38 -33.61
C VAL A 123 9.62 26.86 -32.42
N SER A 124 10.71 27.61 -32.64
CA SER A 124 11.55 28.12 -31.56
C SER A 124 10.85 29.14 -30.67
N ASN A 125 9.88 29.88 -31.22
CA ASN A 125 9.06 30.84 -30.48
C ASN A 125 7.76 30.22 -29.94
N SER A 126 7.53 28.92 -30.14
CA SER A 126 6.31 28.26 -29.66
C SER A 126 6.35 28.07 -28.14
N ASN A 127 5.33 28.60 -27.46
CA ASN A 127 5.14 28.33 -26.05
C ASN A 127 4.60 26.91 -25.89
N GLN A 128 5.14 26.15 -24.93
CA GLN A 128 4.81 24.75 -24.62
C GLN A 128 3.38 24.57 -24.04
N ASN A 129 2.35 25.08 -24.73
CA ASN A 129 0.98 25.23 -24.22
C ASN A 129 -0.10 24.62 -25.14
N GLY A 130 0.27 23.66 -26.01
CA GLY A 130 -0.67 23.05 -26.97
C GLY A 130 -1.72 22.14 -26.31
N SER A 131 -2.92 22.14 -26.89
CA SER A 131 -4.07 21.29 -26.55
C SER A 131 -5.01 21.22 -27.76
N LEU A 132 -6.01 20.32 -27.82
CA LEU A 132 -6.99 20.37 -28.92
C LEU A 132 -7.98 21.50 -28.72
N ILE A 133 -8.59 21.54 -27.53
CA ILE A 133 -9.51 22.58 -27.12
C ILE A 133 -8.98 23.17 -25.82
N LYS A 134 -8.66 24.46 -25.84
CA LYS A 134 -8.34 25.25 -24.66
C LYS A 134 -9.54 26.12 -24.29
N LEU A 135 -9.87 26.13 -23.00
CA LEU A 135 -10.82 27.06 -22.41
C LEU A 135 -10.20 27.71 -21.18
N LYS A 136 -10.04 29.02 -21.23
CA LYS A 136 -9.65 29.86 -20.11
C LYS A 136 -10.84 30.64 -19.57
N SER A 137 -11.02 30.64 -18.26
CA SER A 137 -12.04 31.42 -17.56
C SER A 137 -11.47 32.06 -16.30
N ASP A 138 -11.60 33.38 -16.21
CA ASP A 138 -11.21 34.17 -15.04
C ASP A 138 -12.43 34.68 -14.26
N THR A 139 -13.64 34.20 -14.60
CA THR A 139 -14.92 34.70 -14.06
C THR A 139 -15.82 33.61 -13.53
N ASN A 140 -16.41 33.80 -12.35
CA ASN A 140 -17.33 32.84 -11.72
C ASN A 140 -18.71 32.71 -12.40
N GLN A 141 -18.92 33.42 -13.51
CA GLN A 141 -20.21 33.49 -14.21
C GLN A 141 -20.28 32.59 -15.44
N THR A 142 -19.13 32.04 -15.85
CA THR A 142 -19.04 31.21 -17.06
C THR A 142 -19.58 29.80 -16.82
N GLN A 143 -20.50 29.37 -17.70
CA GLN A 143 -21.02 28.02 -17.75
C GLN A 143 -20.58 27.34 -19.04
N VAL A 144 -20.01 26.16 -18.91
CA VAL A 144 -19.46 25.40 -20.03
C VAL A 144 -20.15 24.04 -20.12
N LEU A 145 -20.63 23.70 -21.32
CA LEU A 145 -21.28 22.45 -21.63
C LEU A 145 -20.58 21.77 -22.82
N PHE A 146 -20.09 20.56 -22.60
CA PHE A 146 -19.64 19.65 -23.64
C PHE A 146 -20.55 18.43 -23.65
N THR A 147 -21.11 18.11 -24.82
CA THR A 147 -22.02 16.98 -24.99
C THR A 147 -21.66 16.23 -26.27
N LYS A 148 -21.48 14.90 -26.17
CA LYS A 148 -21.14 14.03 -27.31
C LYS A 148 -19.86 14.48 -28.01
N ILE A 149 -18.74 14.37 -27.31
CA ILE A 149 -17.42 14.73 -27.83
C ILE A 149 -16.64 13.45 -28.07
N MET A 150 -16.06 13.30 -29.25
CA MET A 150 -15.25 12.14 -29.62
C MET A 150 -13.82 12.58 -29.95
N LEU A 151 -12.84 12.07 -29.21
CA LEU A 151 -11.41 12.28 -29.39
C LEU A 151 -10.77 10.92 -29.65
N LEU A 152 -10.48 10.61 -30.92
CA LEU A 152 -10.11 9.26 -31.36
C LEU A 152 -8.76 9.25 -32.09
N ASN A 153 -7.85 8.34 -31.72
CA ASN A 153 -6.60 8.09 -32.45
C ASN A 153 -5.75 9.36 -32.70
N ASN A 154 -5.68 10.27 -31.73
CA ASN A 154 -4.85 11.46 -31.86
C ASN A 154 -3.46 11.18 -31.27
N ASP A 155 -2.41 11.32 -32.07
CA ASP A 155 -1.01 11.33 -31.63
C ASP A 155 -0.54 12.79 -31.54
N CYS A 156 -0.63 13.35 -30.34
CA CYS A 156 -0.36 14.75 -30.07
C CYS A 156 0.83 14.91 -29.10
N GLN A 157 2.05 14.76 -29.60
CA GLN A 157 3.29 15.02 -28.84
C GLN A 157 3.49 16.52 -28.55
N ASN A 158 2.72 17.36 -29.23
CA ASN A 158 2.64 18.80 -29.03
C ASN A 158 1.51 19.23 -28.08
N CYS A 159 0.69 18.30 -27.55
CA CYS A 159 -0.34 18.59 -26.56
C CYS A 159 0.25 18.55 -25.14
N TRP A 160 0.83 19.66 -24.71
CA TRP A 160 1.46 19.79 -23.38
C TRP A 160 0.45 19.86 -22.24
N ASN A 161 -0.78 20.33 -22.50
CA ASN A 161 -1.83 20.52 -21.48
C ASN A 161 -3.00 19.54 -21.65
N GLY A 162 -2.77 18.38 -22.25
CA GLY A 162 -3.82 17.41 -22.55
C GLY A 162 -4.63 17.76 -23.80
N LEU A 163 -5.69 17.01 -24.07
CA LEU A 163 -6.53 17.23 -25.25
C LEU A 163 -7.58 18.33 -24.99
N LEU A 164 -8.29 18.24 -23.87
CA LEU A 164 -9.20 19.27 -23.37
C LEU A 164 -8.55 19.95 -22.18
N TYR A 165 -8.12 21.19 -22.38
CA TYR A 165 -7.44 21.98 -21.36
C TYR A 165 -8.35 23.07 -20.81
N PHE A 166 -8.59 23.03 -19.50
CA PHE A 166 -9.34 24.03 -18.76
C PHE A 166 -8.41 24.81 -17.83
N GLU A 167 -8.09 26.04 -18.21
CA GLU A 167 -7.33 27.01 -17.39
C GLU A 167 -8.33 27.88 -16.62
N LEU A 168 -8.70 27.46 -15.41
CA LEU A 168 -9.84 28.02 -14.67
C LEU A 168 -9.35 28.80 -13.45
N ILE A 169 -9.19 30.11 -13.56
CA ILE A 169 -8.89 30.97 -12.41
C ILE A 169 -10.15 31.20 -11.58
N ASP A 170 -11.31 31.32 -12.24
CA ASP A 170 -12.64 31.29 -11.62
C ASP A 170 -13.69 30.84 -12.65
N PHE A 171 -14.73 30.12 -12.20
CA PHE A 171 -15.82 29.62 -13.06
C PHE A 171 -17.00 29.11 -12.24
N GLN A 172 -18.18 29.03 -12.85
CA GLN A 172 -19.35 28.48 -12.19
C GLN A 172 -19.37 26.94 -12.25
N LYS A 173 -19.38 26.41 -13.49
CA LYS A 173 -19.55 24.98 -13.75
C LYS A 173 -19.07 24.60 -15.14
N VAL A 174 -18.38 23.46 -15.23
CA VAL A 174 -18.10 22.74 -16.47
C VAL A 174 -18.85 21.41 -16.41
N LEU A 175 -19.76 21.16 -17.36
CA LEU A 175 -20.43 19.88 -17.53
C LEU A 175 -19.92 19.22 -18.81
N ILE A 176 -19.38 18.02 -18.68
CA ILE A 176 -18.98 17.16 -19.79
C ILE A 176 -19.85 15.91 -19.74
N SER A 177 -20.50 15.60 -20.85
CA SER A 177 -21.44 14.49 -20.99
C SER A 177 -21.13 13.73 -22.27
N GLU A 178 -21.08 12.40 -22.21
CA GLU A 178 -20.82 11.56 -23.39
C GLU A 178 -19.47 11.90 -24.07
N LEU A 179 -18.41 12.10 -23.29
CA LEU A 179 -17.05 12.23 -23.82
C LEU A 179 -16.48 10.83 -24.09
N SER A 180 -16.06 10.59 -25.33
CA SER A 180 -15.32 9.39 -25.73
C SER A 180 -13.89 9.76 -26.08
N CYS A 181 -12.96 9.48 -25.17
CA CYS A 181 -11.53 9.69 -25.40
C CYS A 181 -10.81 8.35 -25.53
N ILE A 182 -10.47 7.97 -26.76
CA ILE A 182 -10.04 6.61 -27.09
C ILE A 182 -8.76 6.60 -27.93
N MET A 183 -7.79 5.77 -27.53
CA MET A 183 -6.56 5.51 -28.29
C MET A 183 -5.74 6.77 -28.61
N ASN A 184 -5.67 7.72 -27.68
CA ASN A 184 -4.87 8.93 -27.88
C ASN A 184 -3.48 8.78 -27.26
N ASN A 185 -2.46 9.23 -27.97
CA ASN A 185 -1.09 9.35 -27.47
C ASN A 185 -0.81 10.82 -27.18
N ILE A 186 -0.70 11.17 -25.90
CA ILE A 186 -0.67 12.55 -25.42
C ILE A 186 0.67 12.80 -24.73
N LYS A 187 1.23 14.00 -24.89
CA LYS A 187 2.56 14.30 -24.36
C LYS A 187 2.65 14.20 -22.83
N ASN A 188 1.82 14.96 -22.11
CA ASN A 188 1.94 15.14 -20.66
C ASN A 188 0.67 14.71 -19.92
N PHE A 189 -0.36 15.56 -19.94
CA PHE A 189 -1.61 15.33 -19.21
C PHE A 189 -2.63 14.62 -20.06
N GLY A 190 -3.57 13.92 -19.42
CA GLY A 190 -4.56 13.11 -20.10
C GLY A 190 -5.58 13.83 -20.98
N CYS A 191 -6.64 13.11 -21.32
CA CYS A 191 -7.73 13.62 -22.15
C CYS A 191 -8.34 14.91 -21.62
N VAL A 192 -8.50 15.03 -20.30
CA VAL A 192 -9.02 16.22 -19.63
C VAL A 192 -8.03 16.69 -18.59
N MET A 193 -7.56 17.93 -18.75
CA MET A 193 -6.76 18.63 -17.75
C MET A 193 -7.53 19.85 -17.27
N ALA A 194 -7.76 19.94 -15.97
CA ALA A 194 -8.26 21.14 -15.34
C ALA A 194 -7.26 21.69 -14.34
N ASN A 195 -6.85 22.94 -14.54
CA ASN A 195 -5.83 23.59 -13.74
C ASN A 195 -6.31 24.95 -13.21
N SER A 196 -6.04 25.20 -11.94
CA SER A 196 -6.23 26.48 -11.29
C SER A 196 -5.06 26.75 -10.36
N ASP A 197 -4.61 28.00 -10.31
CA ASP A 197 -3.52 28.40 -9.42
C ASP A 197 -3.98 28.56 -7.97
N LYS A 198 -5.29 28.63 -7.73
CA LYS A 198 -5.90 28.76 -6.40
C LYS A 198 -7.07 27.80 -6.24
N LYS A 199 -7.38 27.42 -5.01
CA LYS A 199 -8.56 26.61 -4.71
C LYS A 199 -9.83 27.37 -5.06
N ILE A 200 -10.69 26.76 -5.88
CA ILE A 200 -11.95 27.37 -6.35
C ILE A 200 -13.15 26.47 -6.09
N ASP A 201 -14.33 27.10 -5.96
CA ASP A 201 -15.61 26.45 -5.71
C ASP A 201 -16.34 25.95 -6.96
N GLY A 202 -15.89 26.39 -8.14
CA GLY A 202 -16.38 25.88 -9.41
C GLY A 202 -16.22 24.36 -9.49
N ILE A 203 -17.23 23.69 -10.04
CA ILE A 203 -17.27 22.24 -10.18
C ILE A 203 -17.12 21.79 -11.62
N ILE A 204 -16.22 20.84 -11.84
CA ILE A 204 -16.15 20.08 -13.09
C ILE A 204 -16.87 18.76 -12.90
N GLN A 205 -17.89 18.53 -13.70
CA GLN A 205 -18.67 17.31 -13.68
C GLN A 205 -18.51 16.58 -15.02
N ILE A 206 -18.07 15.33 -14.96
CA ILE A 206 -17.99 14.41 -16.10
C ILE A 206 -19.01 13.29 -15.87
N ASP A 207 -19.88 13.07 -16.85
CA ASP A 207 -20.94 12.07 -16.78
C ASP A 207 -20.99 11.22 -18.07
N ASN A 208 -21.35 9.95 -17.91
CA ASN A 208 -21.53 9.00 -19.02
C ASN A 208 -20.40 9.01 -20.05
N SER A 209 -19.15 8.99 -19.59
CA SER A 209 -17.97 9.20 -20.43
C SER A 209 -17.00 8.01 -20.38
N ILE A 210 -16.21 7.83 -21.43
CA ILE A 210 -15.27 6.72 -21.58
C ILE A 210 -13.86 7.23 -21.92
N PHE A 211 -12.87 6.69 -21.21
CA PHE A 211 -11.44 6.98 -21.37
C PHE A 211 -10.71 5.65 -21.54
N ILE A 212 -10.38 5.30 -22.79
CA ILE A 212 -9.90 3.96 -23.14
C ILE A 212 -8.59 4.01 -23.89
N SER A 213 -7.60 3.24 -23.45
CA SER A 213 -6.34 3.02 -24.20
C SER A 213 -5.58 4.29 -24.55
N ASN A 214 -5.62 5.29 -23.66
CA ASN A 214 -4.83 6.51 -23.84
C ASN A 214 -3.44 6.35 -23.23
N MET A 215 -2.45 7.05 -23.79
CA MET A 215 -1.08 7.13 -23.30
C MET A 215 -0.74 8.58 -22.95
N GLY A 216 0.00 8.78 -21.86
CA GLY A 216 0.38 10.10 -21.34
C GLY A 216 1.49 9.99 -20.28
N GLN A 217 1.89 11.11 -19.67
CA GLN A 217 2.81 11.10 -18.53
C GLN A 217 2.06 11.07 -17.20
N LEU A 218 1.02 11.88 -17.06
CA LEU A 218 0.35 12.17 -15.79
C LEU A 218 -1.18 12.19 -15.98
N GLY A 219 -1.91 11.43 -15.16
CA GLY A 219 -3.38 11.49 -15.15
C GLY A 219 -3.98 11.25 -16.54
N THR A 220 -3.58 10.17 -17.23
CA THR A 220 -3.80 9.97 -18.67
C THR A 220 -5.28 9.98 -19.09
N GLY A 221 -6.19 9.62 -18.18
CA GLY A 221 -7.61 9.93 -18.34
C GLY A 221 -7.88 11.39 -17.98
N ILE A 222 -7.76 11.70 -16.69
CA ILE A 222 -8.18 12.97 -16.10
C ILE A 222 -7.13 13.47 -15.10
N PHE A 223 -6.77 14.76 -15.23
CA PHE A 223 -5.93 15.49 -14.30
C PHE A 223 -6.69 16.71 -13.74
N ILE A 224 -6.74 16.84 -12.41
CA ILE A 224 -7.43 17.94 -11.70
C ILE A 224 -6.47 18.59 -10.70
N LYS A 225 -6.40 19.93 -10.68
CA LYS A 225 -5.61 20.71 -9.72
C LYS A 225 -6.36 21.93 -9.20
N ASN A 226 -6.59 21.96 -7.89
CA ASN A 226 -7.27 23.02 -7.14
C ASN A 226 -8.77 23.22 -7.45
N GLN A 227 -9.49 22.22 -8.01
CA GLN A 227 -10.93 22.31 -8.26
C GLN A 227 -11.76 21.24 -7.54
N GLN A 228 -13.07 21.50 -7.45
CA GLN A 228 -14.05 20.49 -7.13
C GLN A 228 -14.37 19.64 -8.36
N PHE A 229 -14.46 18.33 -8.17
CA PHE A 229 -14.65 17.38 -9.26
C PHE A 229 -15.74 16.33 -8.97
N LEU A 230 -16.49 15.96 -9.99
CA LEU A 230 -17.49 14.90 -9.92
C LEU A 230 -17.42 14.02 -11.17
N LEU A 231 -17.17 12.73 -10.99
CA LEU A 231 -17.30 11.71 -12.03
C LEU A 231 -18.54 10.86 -11.77
N LYS A 232 -19.34 10.64 -12.81
CA LYS A 232 -20.53 9.79 -12.78
C LYS A 232 -20.58 8.86 -13.99
N ASN A 233 -21.05 7.62 -13.77
CA ASN A 233 -21.42 6.69 -14.84
C ASN A 233 -20.33 6.52 -15.91
N SER A 234 -19.06 6.53 -15.53
CA SER A 234 -17.94 6.62 -16.48
C SER A 234 -16.99 5.43 -16.38
N ILE A 235 -16.26 5.17 -17.46
CA ILE A 235 -15.34 4.04 -17.59
C ILE A 235 -13.95 4.56 -17.94
N ILE A 236 -12.96 4.18 -17.14
CA ILE A 236 -11.55 4.53 -17.30
C ILE A 236 -10.76 3.22 -17.37
N LEU A 237 -10.36 2.83 -18.58
CA LEU A 237 -9.90 1.48 -18.89
C LEU A 237 -8.62 1.49 -19.72
N ASN A 238 -7.65 0.63 -19.37
CA ASN A 238 -6.45 0.38 -20.16
C ASN A 238 -5.62 1.63 -20.49
N ASN A 239 -5.67 2.68 -19.67
CA ASN A 239 -4.84 3.87 -19.88
C ASN A 239 -3.44 3.65 -19.28
N THR A 240 -2.43 4.27 -19.88
CA THR A 240 -1.04 4.15 -19.46
C THR A 240 -0.43 5.52 -19.22
N ALA A 241 0.03 5.77 -18.00
CA ALA A 241 0.84 6.92 -17.63
C ALA A 241 2.31 6.49 -17.51
N SER A 242 3.25 7.27 -18.05
CA SER A 242 4.68 6.95 -17.87
C SER A 242 5.19 7.32 -16.48
N GLN A 243 4.47 8.17 -15.73
CA GLN A 243 4.85 8.61 -14.39
C GLN A 243 3.75 8.28 -13.38
N ILE A 244 2.65 9.04 -13.33
CA ILE A 244 1.74 9.02 -12.18
C ILE A 244 0.27 8.95 -12.63
N GLY A 245 -0.53 8.13 -11.95
CA GLY A 245 -1.98 8.16 -12.05
C GLY A 245 -2.47 7.69 -13.41
N GLY A 246 -2.38 6.39 -13.68
CA GLY A 246 -2.71 5.81 -14.99
C GLY A 246 -4.12 6.14 -15.46
N GLY A 247 -5.10 6.17 -14.54
CA GLY A 247 -6.44 6.68 -14.79
C GLY A 247 -6.59 8.16 -14.41
N PHE A 248 -6.39 8.47 -13.12
CA PHE A 248 -6.63 9.78 -12.53
C PHE A 248 -5.41 10.31 -11.79
N PHE A 249 -5.26 11.63 -11.84
CA PHE A 249 -4.39 12.34 -10.92
C PHE A 249 -5.12 13.57 -10.34
N PHE A 250 -5.38 13.53 -9.03
CA PHE A 250 -5.76 14.69 -8.24
C PHE A 250 -4.52 15.33 -7.62
N SER A 251 -4.16 16.49 -8.12
CA SER A 251 -3.05 17.31 -7.61
C SER A 251 -3.53 18.21 -6.46
N GLU A 252 -2.64 19.08 -5.97
CA GLU A 252 -2.84 19.99 -4.84
C GLU A 252 -4.21 20.67 -4.84
N GLY A 253 -4.77 20.81 -3.63
CA GLY A 253 -6.05 21.49 -3.37
C GLY A 253 -7.32 20.80 -3.86
N SER A 254 -7.21 19.65 -4.53
CA SER A 254 -8.34 18.91 -5.13
C SER A 254 -8.98 17.87 -4.19
N GLN A 255 -9.03 18.16 -2.89
CA GLN A 255 -9.60 17.26 -1.87
C GLN A 255 -11.12 17.05 -2.00
N ARG A 256 -11.80 17.93 -2.74
CA ARG A 256 -13.25 17.87 -2.96
C ARG A 256 -13.57 17.15 -4.25
N PHE A 257 -13.61 15.83 -4.20
CA PHE A 257 -14.03 15.04 -5.35
C PHE A 257 -15.13 14.03 -4.98
N THR A 258 -15.83 13.54 -6.00
CA THR A 258 -16.74 12.40 -5.87
C THR A 258 -16.67 11.55 -7.13
N ILE A 259 -16.54 10.24 -6.95
CA ILE A 259 -16.59 9.23 -8.01
C ILE A 259 -17.78 8.34 -7.70
N ASN A 260 -18.74 8.31 -8.62
CA ASN A 260 -20.00 7.61 -8.42
C ASN A 260 -20.33 6.71 -9.62
N THR A 261 -20.68 5.45 -9.34
CA THR A 261 -21.13 4.47 -10.34
C THR A 261 -20.16 4.40 -11.53
N SER A 262 -18.85 4.34 -11.23
CA SER A 262 -17.80 4.38 -12.26
C SER A 262 -16.80 3.23 -12.10
N LEU A 263 -16.16 2.85 -13.20
CA LEU A 263 -15.18 1.76 -13.26
C LEU A 263 -13.80 2.29 -13.65
N ILE A 264 -12.78 1.97 -12.85
CA ILE A 264 -11.38 2.33 -13.07
C ILE A 264 -10.55 1.04 -13.07
N CYS A 265 -10.20 0.55 -14.25
CA CYS A 265 -9.70 -0.80 -14.42
C CYS A 265 -8.52 -0.90 -15.38
N ASN A 266 -7.58 -1.81 -15.11
CA ASN A 266 -6.46 -2.14 -16.00
C ASN A 266 -5.59 -0.94 -16.42
N ASN A 267 -5.60 0.14 -15.65
CA ASN A 267 -4.75 1.29 -15.93
C ASN A 267 -3.35 1.04 -15.35
N GLN A 268 -2.32 1.63 -15.97
CA GLN A 268 -0.92 1.39 -15.63
C GLN A 268 -0.18 2.70 -15.43
N ALA A 269 0.72 2.74 -14.44
CA ALA A 269 1.62 3.87 -14.19
C ALA A 269 2.93 3.43 -13.56
N ALA A 270 3.91 4.33 -13.44
CA ALA A 270 5.04 4.07 -12.53
C ALA A 270 4.52 4.11 -11.08
N GLU A 271 3.77 5.15 -10.73
CA GLU A 271 3.10 5.29 -9.44
C GLU A 271 1.58 5.40 -9.59
N ALA A 272 0.84 4.58 -8.84
CA ALA A 272 -0.63 4.53 -8.85
C ALA A 272 -1.23 4.25 -10.24
N GLY A 273 -1.39 2.97 -10.58
CA GLY A 273 -2.01 2.58 -11.84
C GLY A 273 -3.42 3.13 -12.00
N GLY A 274 -4.23 3.12 -10.93
CA GLY A 274 -5.61 3.62 -10.94
C GLY A 274 -5.71 5.13 -10.69
N ILE A 275 -5.70 5.50 -9.40
CA ILE A 275 -5.87 6.89 -8.95
C ILE A 275 -4.67 7.30 -8.09
N TYR A 276 -4.08 8.45 -8.41
CA TYR A 276 -3.17 9.13 -7.51
C TYR A 276 -3.87 10.32 -6.82
N LEU A 277 -3.83 10.35 -5.48
CA LEU A 277 -4.32 11.43 -4.64
C LEU A 277 -3.14 12.13 -3.96
N PHE A 278 -2.91 13.41 -4.31
CA PHE A 278 -1.86 14.20 -3.69
C PHE A 278 -2.28 14.79 -2.34
N GLY A 279 -1.32 14.85 -1.41
CA GLY A 279 -1.48 15.42 -0.07
C GLY A 279 -2.52 14.66 0.76
N ASN A 280 -3.25 15.37 1.62
CA ASN A 280 -4.18 14.77 2.59
C ASN A 280 -5.55 14.37 1.97
N SER A 281 -5.58 14.09 0.67
CA SER A 281 -6.79 13.61 0.00
C SER A 281 -6.88 12.09 0.16
N SER A 282 -8.06 11.57 0.50
CA SER A 282 -8.27 10.12 0.61
C SER A 282 -9.61 9.64 0.05
N LEU A 283 -9.69 8.36 -0.31
CA LEU A 283 -10.97 7.73 -0.60
C LEU A 283 -11.73 7.42 0.68
N THR A 284 -13.02 7.71 0.67
CA THR A 284 -13.96 7.47 1.75
C THR A 284 -15.28 6.94 1.19
N LYS A 285 -16.13 6.38 2.04
CA LYS A 285 -17.48 5.95 1.65
C LYS A 285 -18.36 7.09 1.11
N ASN A 286 -18.00 8.35 1.39
CA ASN A 286 -18.77 9.53 0.97
C ASN A 286 -18.35 10.05 -0.40
N ASN A 287 -17.09 9.89 -0.79
CA ASN A 287 -16.59 10.34 -2.09
C ASN A 287 -16.43 9.21 -3.11
N PHE A 288 -16.43 7.95 -2.69
CA PHE A 288 -16.31 6.79 -3.58
C PHE A 288 -17.54 5.89 -3.43
N ILE A 289 -18.51 6.08 -4.33
CA ILE A 289 -19.86 5.53 -4.20
C ILE A 289 -20.14 4.58 -5.35
N ASN A 290 -20.56 3.34 -5.06
CA ASN A 290 -20.96 2.33 -6.05
C ASN A 290 -19.96 2.17 -7.22
N SER A 291 -18.69 2.39 -6.93
CA SER A 291 -17.62 2.44 -7.93
C SER A 291 -16.61 1.34 -7.67
N LEU A 292 -15.81 1.03 -8.69
CA LEU A 292 -14.82 -0.04 -8.63
C LEU A 292 -13.47 0.47 -9.14
N ILE A 293 -12.41 0.22 -8.36
CA ILE A 293 -11.02 0.37 -8.78
C ILE A 293 -10.37 -1.00 -8.61
N LEU A 294 -9.99 -1.64 -9.73
CA LEU A 294 -9.46 -3.00 -9.70
C LEU A 294 -8.51 -3.26 -10.86
N LEU A 295 -7.60 -4.22 -10.67
CA LEU A 295 -6.66 -4.69 -11.70
C LEU A 295 -5.78 -3.60 -12.33
N ASN A 296 -5.62 -2.47 -11.65
CA ASN A 296 -4.64 -1.47 -12.06
C ASN A 296 -3.24 -1.92 -11.63
N PHE A 297 -2.20 -1.34 -12.24
CA PHE A 297 -0.81 -1.74 -11.98
C PHE A 297 0.10 -0.53 -11.83
N ALA A 298 0.92 -0.54 -10.78
CA ALA A 298 2.00 0.42 -10.57
C ALA A 298 3.34 -0.30 -10.47
N ALA A 299 4.40 0.28 -11.04
CA ALA A 299 5.73 -0.30 -11.00
C ALA A 299 6.43 -0.08 -9.65
N SER A 300 6.21 1.07 -9.00
CA SER A 300 6.98 1.52 -7.82
C SER A 300 6.11 1.93 -6.62
N SER A 301 4.78 1.72 -6.67
CA SER A 301 3.88 2.01 -5.54
C SER A 301 2.62 1.14 -5.55
N SER A 302 1.57 1.55 -4.84
CA SER A 302 0.28 0.86 -4.79
C SER A 302 -0.41 0.84 -6.15
N ASN A 303 -1.07 -0.28 -6.46
CA ASN A 303 -1.60 -0.57 -7.78
C ASN A 303 -2.86 0.26 -8.11
N ASN A 304 -3.84 0.24 -7.22
CA ASN A 304 -5.15 0.84 -7.47
C ASN A 304 -5.22 2.28 -7.00
N LEU A 305 -4.71 2.56 -5.80
CA LEU A 305 -4.85 3.85 -5.17
C LEU A 305 -3.56 4.25 -4.46
N ASN A 306 -3.03 5.43 -4.79
CA ASN A 306 -2.01 6.06 -3.98
C ASN A 306 -2.61 7.26 -3.23
N GLU A 307 -2.40 7.26 -1.92
CA GLU A 307 -2.80 8.30 -0.97
C GLU A 307 -1.92 8.14 0.28
N LEU A 308 -2.01 9.10 1.20
CA LEU A 308 -1.34 8.99 2.50
C LEU A 308 -1.93 7.84 3.34
N PRO A 309 -1.14 7.23 4.25
CA PRO A 309 -1.60 6.09 5.04
C PRO A 309 -2.86 6.42 5.85
N GLN A 310 -3.87 5.56 5.73
CA GLN A 310 -5.17 5.72 6.41
C GLN A 310 -5.29 4.84 7.65
N HIS A 311 -4.55 3.72 7.68
CA HIS A 311 -4.49 2.83 8.83
C HIS A 311 -3.21 1.99 8.86
N LEU A 312 -2.99 1.36 10.01
CA LEU A 312 -1.93 0.39 10.24
C LEU A 312 -2.46 -1.04 10.15
N SER A 313 -1.62 -1.97 9.69
CA SER A 313 -1.88 -3.41 9.80
C SER A 313 -0.70 -4.10 10.48
N LEU A 314 -0.97 -5.18 11.20
CA LEU A 314 0.06 -6.05 11.76
C LEU A 314 0.27 -7.26 10.85
N GLN A 315 1.53 -7.59 10.57
CA GLN A 315 1.93 -8.85 9.96
C GLN A 315 2.68 -9.68 11.00
N ILE A 316 2.36 -10.96 11.11
CA ILE A 316 3.09 -11.95 11.93
C ILE A 316 3.39 -13.15 11.06
N ASN A 317 4.64 -13.60 11.00
CA ASN A 317 5.08 -14.74 10.22
C ASN A 317 4.63 -14.66 8.76
N LEU A 318 4.77 -13.47 8.15
CA LEU A 318 4.34 -13.16 6.78
C LEU A 318 2.82 -13.22 6.53
N ILE A 319 2.00 -13.32 7.59
CA ILE A 319 0.54 -13.33 7.50
C ILE A 319 -0.02 -12.01 8.05
N GLU A 320 -0.81 -11.30 7.24
CA GLU A 320 -1.53 -10.11 7.70
C GLU A 320 -2.61 -10.50 8.70
N MET A 321 -2.56 -9.89 9.88
CA MET A 321 -3.45 -10.16 10.98
C MET A 321 -4.71 -9.31 10.86
N PHE A 322 -5.85 -9.93 11.18
CA PHE A 322 -7.12 -9.23 11.19
C PHE A 322 -7.20 -8.23 12.35
N SER A 323 -7.66 -7.02 12.05
CA SER A 323 -7.88 -5.95 13.03
C SER A 323 -9.28 -5.38 12.92
N GLN A 324 -9.75 -4.81 14.03
CA GLN A 324 -10.99 -4.02 14.08
C GLN A 324 -10.63 -2.54 14.15
N GLN A 325 -11.25 -1.74 13.29
CA GLN A 325 -11.11 -0.30 13.33
C GLN A 325 -12.07 0.30 14.37
N GLN A 326 -11.53 1.10 15.28
CA GLN A 326 -12.28 1.91 16.22
C GLN A 326 -11.88 3.38 16.04
N LEU A 327 -12.88 4.27 16.03
CA LEU A 327 -12.66 5.71 16.00
C LEU A 327 -12.71 6.22 17.44
N ILE A 328 -11.59 6.77 17.93
CA ILE A 328 -11.49 7.39 19.25
C ILE A 328 -10.97 8.81 19.02
N GLU A 329 -11.71 9.82 19.47
CA GLU A 329 -11.30 11.23 19.37
C GLU A 329 -10.87 11.66 17.95
N ASN A 330 -11.54 11.13 16.92
CA ASN A 330 -11.23 11.31 15.48
C ASN A 330 -9.94 10.65 14.96
N HIS A 331 -9.22 9.90 15.80
CA HIS A 331 -8.07 9.10 15.36
C HIS A 331 -8.49 7.65 15.02
N SER A 332 -7.92 7.11 13.94
CA SER A 332 -8.11 5.71 13.57
C SER A 332 -7.24 4.81 14.44
N ASN A 333 -7.89 3.95 15.22
CA ASN A 333 -7.22 2.96 16.07
C ASN A 333 -7.54 1.56 15.55
N GLN A 334 -6.50 0.81 15.21
CA GLN A 334 -6.61 -0.56 14.74
C GLN A 334 -6.30 -1.51 15.89
N ILE A 335 -7.25 -2.38 16.21
CA ILE A 335 -7.12 -3.30 17.35
C ILE A 335 -6.99 -4.71 16.83
N LEU A 336 -5.91 -5.40 17.19
CA LEU A 336 -5.68 -6.79 16.84
C LEU A 336 -6.83 -7.67 17.34
N TYR A 337 -7.38 -8.50 16.44
CA TYR A 337 -8.37 -9.50 16.79
C TYR A 337 -7.90 -10.89 16.35
N LEU A 338 -7.74 -11.79 17.32
CA LEU A 338 -7.34 -13.17 17.08
C LEU A 338 -8.50 -14.13 17.31
N LYS A 339 -8.70 -15.05 16.38
CA LYS A 339 -9.54 -16.23 16.64
C LYS A 339 -8.83 -17.13 17.66
N PRO A 340 -9.58 -17.90 18.48
CA PRO A 340 -8.98 -18.82 19.44
C PRO A 340 -7.97 -19.76 18.76
N TYR A 341 -6.75 -19.79 19.29
CA TYR A 341 -5.66 -20.63 18.83
C TYR A 341 -4.99 -21.33 20.00
N LYS A 342 -4.25 -22.41 19.72
CA LYS A 342 -3.56 -23.20 20.74
C LYS A 342 -2.13 -22.73 20.92
N ILE A 343 -1.71 -22.59 22.17
CA ILE A 343 -0.32 -22.37 22.57
C ILE A 343 0.15 -23.49 23.48
N ILE A 344 1.47 -23.67 23.54
CA ILE A 344 2.12 -24.51 24.53
C ILE A 344 2.67 -23.57 25.61
N SER A 345 2.36 -23.87 26.87
CA SER A 345 2.92 -23.20 28.02
C SER A 345 3.38 -24.27 28.98
N GLN A 346 4.70 -24.40 29.16
CA GLN A 346 5.31 -25.51 29.89
C GLN A 346 4.85 -26.86 29.31
N ASP A 347 4.30 -27.77 30.08
CA ASP A 347 3.80 -29.09 29.63
C ASP A 347 2.32 -29.09 29.23
N HIS A 348 1.66 -27.94 29.30
CA HIS A 348 0.23 -27.80 29.02
C HIS A 348 -0.05 -27.12 27.68
N THR A 349 -1.09 -27.58 27.00
CA THR A 349 -1.65 -26.90 25.83
C THR A 349 -2.85 -26.07 26.26
N LYS A 350 -2.85 -24.77 25.98
CA LYS A 350 -3.94 -23.84 26.33
C LYS A 350 -4.52 -23.19 25.07
N SER A 351 -5.82 -22.95 25.06
CA SER A 351 -6.48 -22.13 24.03
C SER A 351 -6.50 -20.67 24.47
N THR A 352 -6.19 -19.75 23.55
CA THR A 352 -6.16 -18.30 23.80
C THR A 352 -6.60 -17.52 22.57
N ASN A 353 -7.09 -16.30 22.77
CA ASN A 353 -7.38 -15.30 21.74
C ASN A 353 -6.57 -14.00 21.95
N VAL A 354 -5.56 -14.05 22.82
CA VAL A 354 -4.62 -12.97 23.12
C VAL A 354 -3.26 -13.35 22.55
N LEU A 355 -2.53 -12.39 21.98
CA LEU A 355 -1.21 -12.63 21.42
C LEU A 355 -0.22 -12.93 22.53
N PHE A 356 0.42 -14.09 22.49
CA PHE A 356 1.53 -14.39 23.41
C PHE A 356 2.85 -13.87 22.83
N ILE A 357 3.71 -13.28 23.68
CA ILE A 357 5.07 -12.86 23.33
C ILE A 357 6.06 -13.28 24.44
N PRO A 358 7.37 -13.39 24.16
CA PRO A 358 8.35 -13.60 25.21
C PRO A 358 8.40 -12.42 26.19
N SER A 359 8.79 -12.71 27.44
CA SER A 359 9.15 -11.69 28.43
C SER A 359 10.65 -11.77 28.73
N GLY A 360 11.37 -10.66 28.55
CA GLY A 360 12.82 -10.57 28.76
C GLY A 360 13.68 -11.14 27.63
N GLN A 361 13.09 -11.53 26.50
CA GLN A 361 13.79 -12.02 25.29
C GLN A 361 13.22 -11.35 24.03
N GLN A 362 14.02 -11.27 22.97
CA GLN A 362 13.59 -10.64 21.71
C GLN A 362 12.51 -11.50 21.04
N ILE A 363 11.53 -10.87 20.40
CA ILE A 363 10.40 -11.59 19.79
C ILE A 363 10.88 -12.56 18.71
N GLN A 364 11.75 -12.10 17.81
CA GLN A 364 12.15 -12.86 16.62
C GLN A 364 13.09 -14.03 16.93
N SER A 365 13.91 -13.90 17.97
CA SER A 365 14.87 -14.94 18.38
C SER A 365 14.28 -15.93 19.38
N TYR A 366 13.03 -15.76 19.80
CA TYR A 366 12.42 -16.60 20.81
C TYR A 366 12.04 -17.97 20.27
N GLU A 367 12.55 -19.00 20.92
CA GLU A 367 12.24 -20.39 20.61
C GLU A 367 11.33 -20.99 21.69
N LEU A 368 10.20 -21.54 21.27
CA LEU A 368 9.27 -22.23 22.16
C LEU A 368 9.65 -23.72 22.25
N TYR A 369 9.85 -24.22 23.47
CA TYR A 369 10.15 -25.62 23.74
C TYR A 369 8.87 -26.45 23.78
N ASN A 370 8.83 -27.56 23.04
CA ASN A 370 7.77 -28.56 23.11
C ASN A 370 8.25 -29.77 23.94
N PRO A 371 7.77 -29.96 25.19
CA PRO A 371 8.23 -31.07 26.04
C PRO A 371 7.92 -32.45 25.49
N LYS A 372 6.83 -32.60 24.72
CA LYS A 372 6.44 -33.91 24.15
C LYS A 372 7.36 -34.34 23.01
N GLN A 373 7.82 -33.38 22.21
CA GLN A 373 8.72 -33.63 21.08
C GLN A 373 10.20 -33.42 21.44
N GLN A 374 10.47 -32.85 22.61
CA GLN A 374 11.80 -32.44 23.08
C GLN A 374 12.58 -31.58 22.07
N LYS A 375 11.89 -30.65 21.41
CA LYS A 375 12.44 -29.77 20.38
C LYS A 375 12.01 -28.32 20.62
N TYR A 376 12.88 -27.42 20.21
CA TYR A 376 12.62 -25.99 20.10
C TYR A 376 12.09 -25.67 18.70
N SER A 377 11.19 -24.69 18.63
CA SER A 377 10.71 -24.13 17.37
C SER A 377 10.50 -22.63 17.52
N THR A 378 10.92 -21.86 16.52
CA THR A 378 10.65 -20.42 16.46
C THR A 378 9.15 -20.17 16.44
N TYR A 379 8.68 -19.31 17.34
CA TYR A 379 7.26 -19.00 17.47
C TYR A 379 6.84 -17.84 16.55
N ILE A 380 7.58 -16.73 16.62
CA ILE A 380 7.43 -15.58 15.72
C ILE A 380 8.81 -15.33 15.10
N TYR A 381 8.94 -15.54 13.79
CA TYR A 381 10.18 -15.26 13.06
C TYR A 381 10.12 -13.95 12.26
N ASP A 382 8.95 -13.30 12.23
CA ASP A 382 8.69 -12.06 11.50
C ASP A 382 7.51 -11.34 12.15
N ILE A 383 7.66 -10.05 12.48
CA ILE A 383 6.58 -9.23 13.03
C ILE A 383 6.74 -7.76 12.65
N HIS A 384 5.79 -7.25 11.87
CA HIS A 384 5.87 -5.92 11.29
C HIS A 384 4.57 -5.14 11.44
N ILE A 385 4.68 -3.84 11.70
CA ILE A 385 3.59 -2.88 11.49
C ILE A 385 3.76 -2.29 10.09
N LEU A 386 2.68 -2.24 9.31
CA LEU A 386 2.68 -1.80 7.92
C LEU A 386 1.73 -0.62 7.72
N PHE A 387 2.06 0.28 6.80
CA PHE A 387 1.14 1.33 6.35
C PHE A 387 0.20 0.80 5.25
N LYS A 388 -1.07 1.16 5.36
CA LYS A 388 -2.11 0.78 4.40
C LYS A 388 -2.92 2.00 3.97
N ASN A 389 -3.35 2.00 2.72
CA ASN A 389 -4.34 2.97 2.22
C ASN A 389 -5.78 2.51 2.55
N SER A 390 -6.78 3.33 2.25
CA SER A 390 -8.21 3.04 2.42
C SER A 390 -8.71 1.79 1.68
N MET A 391 -7.96 1.31 0.68
CA MET A 391 -8.23 0.08 -0.08
C MET A 391 -7.45 -1.14 0.44
N ASN A 392 -6.78 -1.01 1.59
CA ASN A 392 -5.93 -2.02 2.22
C ASN A 392 -4.70 -2.48 1.40
N GLU A 393 -4.24 -1.65 0.46
CA GLU A 393 -2.98 -1.88 -0.26
C GLU A 393 -1.79 -1.42 0.58
N LEU A 394 -0.66 -2.15 0.46
CA LEU A 394 0.59 -1.82 1.14
C LEU A 394 1.20 -0.54 0.58
N LEU A 395 1.64 0.34 1.47
CA LEU A 395 2.34 1.58 1.16
C LEU A 395 3.82 1.46 1.53
N ILE A 396 4.72 1.72 0.57
CA ILE A 396 6.14 1.37 0.67
C ILE A 396 7.10 2.58 0.72
N ASN A 397 6.71 3.75 0.21
CA ASN A 397 7.61 4.90 0.06
C ASN A 397 7.53 5.87 1.25
N PHE A 398 7.88 5.41 2.46
CA PHE A 398 7.69 6.15 3.72
C PHE A 398 8.93 6.19 4.63
N GLU A 399 10.14 6.24 4.07
CA GLU A 399 11.45 6.18 4.78
C GLU A 399 11.58 7.06 6.03
N ASN A 400 11.07 8.29 5.97
CA ASN A 400 11.19 9.26 7.06
C ASN A 400 10.15 9.06 8.18
N SER A 401 9.37 7.99 8.13
CA SER A 401 8.31 7.70 9.10
C SER A 401 8.86 6.95 10.31
N THR A 402 8.21 7.13 11.45
CA THR A 402 8.64 6.51 12.71
C THR A 402 7.44 6.02 13.51
N CYS A 403 7.62 4.91 14.23
CA CYS A 403 6.65 4.43 15.22
C CYS A 403 7.26 4.48 16.63
N ILE A 404 6.49 5.02 17.58
CA ILE A 404 6.76 4.89 19.00
C ILE A 404 6.02 3.65 19.49
N ILE A 405 6.75 2.73 20.12
CA ILE A 405 6.18 1.51 20.70
C ILE A 405 6.13 1.68 22.21
N GLU A 406 4.93 1.53 22.77
CA GLU A 406 4.67 1.60 24.21
C GLU A 406 4.05 0.30 24.70
N GLN A 407 4.42 -0.10 25.92
CA GLN A 407 3.73 -1.12 26.69
C GLN A 407 2.82 -0.42 27.70
N GLN A 408 1.52 -0.73 27.68
CA GLN A 408 0.52 -0.15 28.54
C GLN A 408 -0.13 -1.22 29.42
N ILE A 409 -0.37 -0.85 30.67
CA ILE A 409 -0.97 -1.72 31.68
C ILE A 409 -2.28 -1.08 32.13
N TYR A 410 -3.37 -1.85 32.04
CA TYR A 410 -4.70 -1.44 32.46
C TYR A 410 -5.20 -2.34 33.59
N ASP A 411 -6.11 -1.81 34.42
CA ASP A 411 -6.88 -2.62 35.35
C ASP A 411 -8.06 -3.34 34.64
N ASN A 412 -8.78 -4.19 35.38
CA ASN A 412 -9.98 -4.88 34.87
C ASN A 412 -11.13 -3.94 34.47
N ALA A 413 -11.09 -2.68 34.89
CA ALA A 413 -12.06 -1.65 34.49
C ALA A 413 -11.56 -0.82 33.29
N GLU A 414 -10.51 -1.29 32.61
CA GLU A 414 -9.86 -0.64 31.47
C GLU A 414 -9.30 0.77 31.78
N LYS A 415 -8.95 1.03 33.05
CA LYS A 415 -8.26 2.26 33.44
C LYS A 415 -6.75 2.08 33.31
N LEU A 416 -6.10 3.01 32.62
CA LEU A 416 -4.65 3.02 32.44
C LEU A 416 -3.95 3.16 33.80
N ILE A 417 -3.10 2.20 34.14
CA ILE A 417 -2.26 2.18 35.33
C ILE A 417 -0.88 2.75 35.01
N GLU A 418 -0.26 2.27 33.93
CA GLU A 418 1.12 2.56 33.58
C GLU A 418 1.32 2.54 32.05
N SER A 419 2.15 3.44 31.53
CA SER A 419 2.63 3.41 30.14
C SER A 419 4.15 3.50 30.12
N ILE A 420 4.80 2.56 29.43
CA ILE A 420 6.24 2.44 29.34
C ILE A 420 6.64 2.54 27.87
N LYS A 421 7.41 3.56 27.51
CA LYS A 421 7.98 3.67 26.17
C LYS A 421 9.11 2.67 25.98
N ILE A 422 8.95 1.75 25.04
CA ILE A 422 9.90 0.67 24.75
C ILE A 422 10.95 1.11 23.75
N SER A 423 10.52 1.66 22.61
CA SER A 423 11.43 2.07 21.55
C SER A 423 10.79 3.08 20.60
N LYS A 424 11.64 3.75 19.82
CA LYS A 424 11.24 4.49 18.62
C LYS A 424 11.89 3.79 17.42
N ILE A 425 11.08 3.17 16.58
CA ILE A 425 11.52 2.42 15.39
C ILE A 425 11.25 3.24 14.13
N THR A 426 12.10 3.07 13.12
CA THR A 426 12.02 3.77 11.82
C THR A 426 11.49 2.83 10.75
N PHE A 427 10.88 3.39 9.70
CA PHE A 427 10.42 2.60 8.56
C PHE A 427 11.61 1.96 7.83
N ASN A 428 11.52 0.67 7.56
CA ASN A 428 12.53 -0.10 6.83
C ASN A 428 12.03 -0.34 5.39
N GLN A 429 12.84 0.06 4.39
CA GLN A 429 12.51 -0.12 2.97
C GLN A 429 12.57 -1.58 2.52
N ASP A 430 13.48 -2.37 3.07
CA ASP A 430 13.66 -3.76 2.70
C ASP A 430 12.47 -4.60 3.15
N THR A 431 12.02 -4.38 4.39
CA THR A 431 10.84 -5.08 4.95
C THR A 431 9.53 -4.35 4.71
N LYS A 432 9.58 -3.13 4.13
CA LYS A 432 8.43 -2.29 3.79
C LYS A 432 7.52 -1.99 4.98
N GLY A 433 8.12 -1.81 6.16
CA GLY A 433 7.38 -1.69 7.40
C GLY A 433 8.24 -1.34 8.61
N PHE A 434 7.64 -1.41 9.79
CA PHE A 434 8.29 -1.19 11.06
C PHE A 434 8.50 -2.52 11.76
N ASP A 435 9.75 -2.91 11.96
CA ASP A 435 10.13 -4.21 12.54
C ASP A 435 10.04 -4.19 14.07
N LEU A 436 9.21 -5.09 14.62
CA LEU A 436 9.05 -5.29 16.06
C LEU A 436 9.90 -6.46 16.58
N GLY A 437 10.50 -7.25 15.70
CA GLY A 437 11.23 -8.48 16.00
C GLY A 437 12.35 -8.32 17.05
N PRO A 438 13.21 -7.30 16.94
CA PRO A 438 14.30 -7.06 17.88
C PRO A 438 13.89 -6.52 19.26
N LEU A 439 12.61 -6.18 19.45
CA LEU A 439 12.14 -5.52 20.67
C LEU A 439 12.03 -6.49 21.86
N LEU A 440 12.28 -5.95 23.05
CA LEU A 440 12.23 -6.64 24.33
C LEU A 440 11.07 -6.08 25.17
N PHE A 441 10.22 -6.96 25.68
CA PHE A 441 9.11 -6.61 26.57
C PHE A 441 9.28 -7.29 27.91
N TYR A 442 8.89 -6.63 29.00
CA TYR A 442 8.93 -7.18 30.36
C TYR A 442 7.50 -7.24 30.90
N ILE A 443 6.82 -8.32 30.53
CA ILE A 443 5.48 -8.64 31.02
C ILE A 443 5.63 -9.78 32.01
N ASP A 444 5.41 -9.54 33.30
CA ASP A 444 5.56 -10.55 34.35
C ASP A 444 4.66 -11.76 34.03
N PRO A 445 5.23 -12.94 33.72
CA PRO A 445 4.44 -14.10 33.34
C PRO A 445 3.63 -14.68 34.51
N TYR A 446 4.07 -14.46 35.75
CA TYR A 446 3.46 -15.04 36.96
C TYR A 446 2.49 -14.08 37.68
N LYS A 447 2.45 -12.80 37.29
CA LYS A 447 1.58 -11.77 37.92
C LYS A 447 0.69 -11.04 36.92
N GLN A 448 -0.02 -11.80 36.09
CA GLN A 448 -0.96 -11.27 35.09
C GLN A 448 -2.40 -11.18 35.59
N GLU A 449 -2.71 -11.66 36.79
CA GLU A 449 -4.08 -11.65 37.30
C GLU A 449 -4.62 -10.22 37.46
N ASN A 450 -5.82 -9.98 36.96
CA ASN A 450 -6.55 -8.72 37.04
C ASN A 450 -5.92 -7.50 36.34
N LYS A 451 -5.00 -7.72 35.38
CA LYS A 451 -4.40 -6.68 34.57
C LYS A 451 -4.50 -7.02 33.08
N ILE A 452 -4.75 -6.01 32.26
CA ILE A 452 -4.72 -6.12 30.81
C ILE A 452 -3.42 -5.48 30.32
N GLN A 453 -2.66 -6.20 29.52
CA GLN A 453 -1.40 -5.74 28.95
C GLN A 453 -1.59 -5.47 27.46
N GLU A 454 -1.14 -4.32 27.01
CA GLU A 454 -1.23 -3.92 25.62
C GLU A 454 0.10 -3.39 25.09
N ILE A 455 0.40 -3.70 23.83
CA ILE A 455 1.42 -3.01 23.06
C ILE A 455 0.70 -2.05 22.13
N LEU A 456 1.09 -0.79 22.19
CA LEU A 456 0.56 0.27 21.37
C LEU A 456 1.65 0.83 20.47
N ALA A 457 1.40 0.79 19.17
CA ALA A 457 2.24 1.40 18.16
C ALA A 457 1.62 2.71 17.70
N TYR A 458 2.38 3.80 17.82
CA TYR A 458 2.01 5.14 17.41
C TYR A 458 2.89 5.57 16.24
N CYS A 459 2.36 5.55 15.03
CA CYS A 459 3.13 5.75 13.81
C CYS A 459 2.79 7.07 13.13
N ASN A 460 3.83 7.85 12.83
CA ASN A 460 3.72 9.16 12.20
C ASN A 460 4.56 9.19 10.92
N THR A 461 4.12 9.99 9.96
CA THR A 461 4.86 10.28 8.72
C THR A 461 5.23 11.76 8.68
N SER A 462 6.22 12.14 7.89
CA SER A 462 6.54 13.57 7.65
C SER A 462 5.52 14.28 6.75
N TYR A 463 4.57 13.55 6.17
CA TYR A 463 3.63 14.03 5.16
C TYR A 463 2.22 14.31 5.70
N GLN A 464 1.93 13.85 6.92
CA GLN A 464 0.66 14.11 7.61
C GLN A 464 0.89 14.30 9.11
N ASP A 465 0.12 15.20 9.71
CA ASP A 465 0.12 15.42 11.16
C ASP A 465 -0.65 14.31 11.90
N ASP A 466 -1.52 13.59 11.20
CA ASP A 466 -2.36 12.54 11.77
C ASP A 466 -1.52 11.33 12.20
N GLN A 467 -1.61 11.03 13.50
CA GLN A 467 -1.01 9.85 14.10
C GLN A 467 -1.91 8.64 13.92
N LEU A 468 -1.34 7.54 13.39
CA LEU A 468 -2.02 6.27 13.27
C LEU A 468 -1.66 5.35 14.43
N THR A 469 -2.65 4.60 14.93
CA THR A 469 -2.46 3.75 16.11
C THR A 469 -2.82 2.29 15.85
N TYR A 470 -1.99 1.39 16.37
CA TYR A 470 -2.24 -0.05 16.34
C TYR A 470 -2.07 -0.64 17.75
N ARG A 471 -3.13 -1.26 18.27
CA ARG A 471 -3.23 -1.80 19.62
C ARG A 471 -3.26 -3.32 19.60
N MET A 472 -2.42 -3.95 20.41
CA MET A 472 -2.34 -5.39 20.56
C MET A 472 -2.49 -5.75 22.03
N ARG A 473 -3.52 -6.52 22.38
CA ARG A 473 -3.54 -7.18 23.70
C ARG A 473 -2.55 -8.33 23.69
N VAL A 474 -1.71 -8.38 24.71
CA VAL A 474 -0.62 -9.34 24.81
C VAL A 474 -0.58 -10.02 26.17
N ASN A 475 -0.11 -11.26 26.19
CA ASN A 475 0.32 -11.97 27.40
C ASN A 475 1.75 -12.49 27.19
N SER A 476 2.47 -12.78 28.26
CA SER A 476 3.77 -13.45 28.16
C SER A 476 3.72 -14.96 28.42
N PHE A 477 4.64 -15.69 27.80
CA PHE A 477 4.90 -17.09 28.11
C PHE A 477 5.53 -17.24 29.51
N MET A 478 5.11 -18.29 30.23
CA MET A 478 5.81 -18.73 31.43
C MET A 478 7.22 -19.21 31.09
N CYS A 479 8.16 -19.08 32.04
CA CYS A 479 9.51 -19.56 31.80
C CYS A 479 9.50 -21.08 31.57
N GLN A 480 10.13 -21.49 30.49
CA GLN A 480 10.21 -22.88 30.05
C GLN A 480 11.48 -23.57 30.56
N LEU A 481 11.64 -24.86 30.28
CA LEU A 481 12.88 -25.56 30.60
C LEU A 481 14.04 -24.88 29.88
N GLY A 482 15.15 -24.73 30.59
CA GLY A 482 16.33 -23.98 30.18
C GLY A 482 16.26 -22.49 30.42
N GLU A 483 15.17 -22.00 31.02
CA GLU A 483 15.04 -20.61 31.44
C GLU A 483 14.90 -20.50 32.96
N PHE A 484 15.13 -19.28 33.46
CA PHE A 484 14.87 -18.90 34.84
C PHE A 484 14.22 -17.52 34.90
N TYR A 485 13.44 -17.30 35.96
CA TYR A 485 12.70 -16.08 36.20
C TYR A 485 13.56 -15.04 36.92
N ILE A 486 13.75 -13.87 36.31
CA ILE A 486 14.48 -12.74 36.88
C ILE A 486 13.93 -11.42 36.32
N TYR A 487 13.87 -10.38 37.16
CA TYR A 487 13.40 -9.03 36.78
C TYR A 487 12.08 -9.01 36.00
N SER A 488 11.08 -9.79 36.43
CA SER A 488 9.78 -9.88 35.77
C SER A 488 9.80 -10.46 34.35
N GLY A 489 10.87 -11.14 33.96
CA GLY A 489 11.01 -11.84 32.68
C GLY A 489 11.71 -13.18 32.81
N CYS A 490 11.89 -13.85 31.67
CA CYS A 490 12.53 -15.16 31.57
C CYS A 490 13.84 -15.04 30.79
N GLN A 491 14.93 -15.52 31.37
CA GLN A 491 16.25 -15.54 30.74
C GLN A 491 16.74 -16.96 30.52
N ILE A 492 17.50 -17.17 29.44
CA ILE A 492 18.07 -18.47 29.07
C ILE A 492 19.29 -18.76 29.95
N CYS A 493 19.33 -19.95 30.57
CA CYS A 493 20.52 -20.47 31.23
C CYS A 493 21.60 -20.79 30.19
N GLN A 494 22.81 -20.25 30.39
CA GLN A 494 23.92 -20.36 29.43
C GLN A 494 24.71 -21.66 29.66
N PRO A 495 24.54 -22.71 28.83
CA PRO A 495 25.23 -23.99 29.05
C PRO A 495 26.74 -23.90 28.81
N LEU A 496 27.20 -22.99 27.95
CA LEU A 496 28.62 -22.74 27.71
C LEU A 496 29.34 -22.18 28.95
N GLU A 497 28.59 -21.52 29.84
CA GLU A 497 29.07 -21.02 31.13
C GLU A 497 28.82 -22.02 32.28
N GLY A 498 28.27 -23.20 31.97
CA GLY A 498 27.98 -24.23 32.97
C GLY A 498 26.62 -24.08 33.66
N PHE A 499 25.68 -23.32 33.09
CA PHE A 499 24.36 -23.11 33.68
C PHE A 499 23.24 -23.81 32.90
N TYR A 500 22.30 -24.44 33.61
CA TYR A 500 21.13 -25.11 33.01
C TYR A 500 19.90 -25.00 33.92
N SER A 501 18.72 -25.35 33.40
CA SER A 501 17.47 -25.44 34.15
C SER A 501 16.59 -26.56 33.60
N VAL A 502 16.31 -27.57 34.41
CA VAL A 502 15.37 -28.66 34.06
C VAL A 502 14.09 -28.60 34.88
N THR A 503 13.88 -27.58 35.70
CA THR A 503 12.68 -27.43 36.55
C THR A 503 11.90 -26.19 36.14
N TYR A 504 10.57 -26.24 36.22
CA TYR A 504 9.74 -25.07 35.98
C TYR A 504 9.78 -24.08 37.16
N ASN A 505 9.47 -22.82 36.88
CA ASN A 505 9.33 -21.74 37.86
C ASN A 505 10.61 -21.49 38.70
N THR A 506 11.79 -21.84 38.17
CA THR A 506 13.04 -21.56 38.86
C THR A 506 13.40 -20.07 38.79
N THR A 507 14.01 -19.55 39.85
CA THR A 507 14.52 -18.16 39.93
C THR A 507 16.03 -18.07 39.71
N LYS A 508 16.71 -19.20 39.54
CA LYS A 508 18.14 -19.30 39.28
C LYS A 508 18.46 -20.56 38.48
N CYS A 509 19.49 -20.51 37.64
CA CYS A 509 20.00 -21.70 36.97
C CYS A 509 20.75 -22.61 37.95
N SER A 510 20.69 -23.91 37.70
CA SER A 510 21.54 -24.91 38.32
C SER A 510 22.93 -24.89 37.69
N ILE A 511 23.92 -25.38 38.45
CA ILE A 511 25.35 -25.34 38.08
C ILE A 511 25.79 -26.72 37.63
N PHE A 512 26.57 -26.77 36.55
CA PHE A 512 27.16 -27.99 36.02
C PHE A 512 28.07 -28.70 37.03
N ASP A 513 27.68 -29.92 37.42
CA ASP A 513 28.48 -30.79 38.28
C ASP A 513 29.27 -31.79 37.45
N LYS A 514 30.57 -31.51 37.27
CA LYS A 514 31.53 -32.37 36.54
C LYS A 514 31.64 -33.78 37.10
N ASN A 515 31.26 -34.02 38.35
CA ASN A 515 31.30 -35.38 38.93
C ASN A 515 30.13 -36.23 38.47
N LYS A 516 28.99 -35.60 38.17
CA LYS A 516 27.72 -36.28 37.84
C LYS A 516 27.39 -36.25 36.35
N PHE A 517 27.90 -35.25 35.61
CA PHE A 517 27.48 -34.97 34.23
C PHE A 517 28.64 -35.06 33.25
N ASP A 518 28.35 -35.55 32.04
CA ASP A 518 29.26 -35.47 30.90
C ASP A 518 29.07 -34.18 30.11
N ALA A 519 27.83 -33.73 29.94
CA ALA A 519 27.46 -32.49 29.26
C ALA A 519 26.09 -31.97 29.71
N ILE A 520 25.78 -30.73 29.36
CA ILE A 520 24.47 -30.10 29.55
C ILE A 520 24.07 -29.31 28.30
N THR A 521 22.77 -29.18 28.08
CA THR A 521 22.21 -28.07 27.28
C THR A 521 21.53 -27.10 28.25
N SER A 522 20.94 -26.01 27.76
CA SER A 522 20.16 -25.11 28.62
C SER A 522 19.08 -25.90 29.40
N ASN A 523 18.44 -26.88 28.76
CA ASN A 523 17.28 -27.60 29.28
C ASN A 523 17.44 -29.13 29.43
N LYS A 524 18.63 -29.70 29.23
CA LYS A 524 18.90 -31.14 29.38
C LYS A 524 20.23 -31.39 30.08
N ILE A 525 20.32 -32.56 30.72
CA ILE A 525 21.51 -33.05 31.41
C ILE A 525 21.89 -34.38 30.79
N GLN A 526 23.18 -34.56 30.49
CA GLN A 526 23.77 -35.84 30.14
C GLN A 526 24.46 -36.42 31.38
N LEU A 527 23.88 -37.47 31.95
CA LEU A 527 24.43 -38.11 33.14
C LEU A 527 25.63 -38.98 32.80
N LYS A 528 26.61 -39.01 33.70
CA LYS A 528 27.67 -40.03 33.69
C LYS A 528 27.10 -41.39 34.04
N ALA A 529 27.75 -42.44 33.54
CA ALA A 529 27.48 -43.81 33.99
C ALA A 529 27.61 -43.90 35.52
N GLY A 530 26.70 -44.66 36.15
CA GLY A 530 26.57 -44.77 37.60
C GLY A 530 25.57 -43.80 38.23
N PHE A 531 25.04 -42.82 37.49
CA PHE A 531 24.05 -41.88 37.99
C PHE A 531 22.67 -42.07 37.35
N TRP A 532 21.63 -41.74 38.10
CA TRP A 532 20.24 -41.85 37.69
C TRP A 532 19.45 -40.60 38.03
N ARG A 533 18.45 -40.27 37.20
CA ARG A 533 17.45 -39.22 37.46
C ARG A 533 16.04 -39.73 37.16
N PRO A 534 15.03 -39.32 37.93
CA PRO A 534 13.69 -39.91 37.84
C PRO A 534 12.91 -39.54 36.58
N ASN A 535 13.00 -38.29 36.13
CA ASN A 535 12.25 -37.79 34.98
C ASN A 535 12.91 -36.54 34.37
N GLN A 536 12.34 -36.06 33.27
CA GLN A 536 12.88 -34.92 32.51
C GLN A 536 12.85 -33.58 33.26
N ILE A 537 11.96 -33.42 34.25
CA ILE A 537 11.77 -32.17 34.99
C ILE A 537 12.44 -32.17 36.37
N SER A 538 13.29 -33.16 36.64
CA SER A 538 13.94 -33.34 37.93
C SER A 538 15.42 -33.00 37.86
N ASP A 539 15.84 -32.11 38.75
CA ASP A 539 17.24 -31.81 39.01
C ASP A 539 17.84 -32.72 40.12
N ASN A 540 17.06 -33.69 40.61
CA ASN A 540 17.54 -34.65 41.61
C ASN A 540 18.27 -35.79 40.90
N ILE A 541 19.55 -35.90 41.18
CA ILE A 541 20.44 -36.91 40.62
C ILE A 541 21.04 -37.73 41.75
N GLU A 542 20.87 -39.04 41.64
CA GLU A 542 21.30 -40.00 42.63
C GLU A 542 22.32 -40.97 42.05
N LEU A 543 23.26 -41.41 42.89
CA LEU A 543 24.22 -42.44 42.55
C LEU A 543 23.52 -43.81 42.70
N CYS A 544 23.70 -44.69 41.72
CA CYS A 544 23.21 -46.07 41.77
C CYS A 544 24.10 -46.93 42.69
N PHE A 545 24.07 -46.62 43.99
CA PHE A 545 25.00 -47.14 44.99
C PHE A 545 25.00 -48.67 45.13
N LYS A 546 23.89 -49.35 44.79
CA LYS A 546 23.80 -50.81 44.84
C LYS A 546 24.61 -51.47 43.73
N ASN A 547 24.50 -50.94 42.51
CA ASN A 547 25.37 -51.35 41.41
C ASN A 547 25.44 -50.23 40.35
N PRO A 548 26.55 -49.47 40.30
CA PRO A 548 26.72 -48.38 39.35
C PRO A 548 26.68 -48.81 37.89
N THR A 549 27.02 -50.08 37.57
CA THR A 549 27.11 -50.53 36.17
C THR A 549 25.75 -50.63 35.49
N TYR A 550 24.66 -50.74 36.25
CA TYR A 550 23.31 -50.84 35.67
C TYR A 550 22.72 -49.47 35.28
N CYS A 551 23.32 -48.38 35.73
CA CYS A 551 22.95 -47.03 35.33
C CYS A 551 23.91 -46.60 34.22
N GLU A 552 23.48 -46.71 32.98
CA GLU A 552 24.33 -46.41 31.81
C GLU A 552 24.61 -44.90 31.66
N GLY A 553 23.76 -44.05 32.26
CA GLY A 553 23.82 -42.61 32.07
C GLY A 553 23.32 -42.19 30.69
N GLY A 554 23.67 -40.98 30.25
CA GLY A 554 23.25 -40.41 28.97
C GLY A 554 22.17 -39.33 29.09
N TRP A 555 21.52 -39.02 27.96
CA TRP A 555 20.57 -37.91 27.82
C TRP A 555 19.13 -38.26 28.22
N THR A 556 18.83 -39.52 28.52
CA THR A 556 17.50 -40.02 28.87
C THR A 556 17.22 -39.89 30.38
N PHE A 557 16.12 -40.44 30.88
CA PHE A 557 15.71 -40.35 32.28
C PHE A 557 14.89 -41.58 32.67
N GLY A 558 14.72 -41.80 33.98
CA GLY A 558 13.95 -42.91 34.51
C GLY A 558 14.52 -44.26 34.08
N ASN A 559 13.66 -45.16 33.62
CA ASN A 559 14.05 -46.52 33.23
C ASN A 559 14.95 -46.56 31.99
N ASP A 560 14.93 -45.53 31.14
CA ASP A 560 15.73 -45.46 29.92
C ASP A 560 17.23 -45.20 30.18
N LEU A 561 17.59 -44.90 31.44
CA LEU A 561 18.99 -44.82 31.87
C LEU A 561 19.53 -46.17 32.36
N CYS A 562 18.66 -47.18 32.47
CA CYS A 562 19.03 -48.48 32.99
C CYS A 562 19.53 -49.39 31.87
N SER A 563 20.53 -50.21 32.18
CA SER A 563 20.94 -51.33 31.33
C SER A 563 19.76 -52.27 31.04
N GLN A 564 19.82 -53.01 29.93
CA GLN A 564 18.73 -53.86 29.49
C GLN A 564 18.28 -54.85 30.59
N GLY A 565 16.97 -54.95 30.81
CA GLY A 565 16.37 -55.82 31.83
C GLY A 565 16.28 -55.23 33.23
N HIS A 566 16.84 -54.03 33.46
CA HIS A 566 16.73 -53.30 34.72
C HIS A 566 15.72 -52.14 34.62
N VAL A 567 14.98 -51.89 35.71
CA VAL A 567 13.97 -50.83 35.89
C VAL A 567 13.96 -50.33 37.34
N GLY A 568 13.18 -49.29 37.62
CA GLY A 568 12.95 -48.77 38.96
C GLY A 568 13.93 -47.65 39.34
N GLY A 569 13.72 -47.08 40.53
CA GLY A 569 14.64 -46.08 41.07
C GLY A 569 16.04 -46.66 41.17
N LEU A 570 17.04 -45.97 40.60
CA LEU A 570 18.43 -46.43 40.59
C LEU A 570 18.69 -47.77 39.87
N CYS A 571 17.77 -48.21 39.00
CA CYS A 571 17.90 -49.44 38.21
C CYS A 571 18.06 -50.72 39.05
N GLU A 572 17.48 -50.74 40.25
CA GLU A 572 17.69 -51.81 41.23
C GLU A 572 16.75 -53.03 41.07
N GLU A 573 15.70 -52.88 40.25
CA GLU A 573 14.71 -53.91 40.00
C GLU A 573 14.87 -54.52 38.61
N CYS A 574 14.44 -55.77 38.45
CA CYS A 574 14.37 -56.41 37.13
C CYS A 574 13.02 -56.16 36.49
N ASP A 575 13.01 -55.97 35.18
CA ASP A 575 11.81 -55.69 34.40
C ASP A 575 10.92 -56.94 34.24
N ARG A 576 10.27 -57.35 35.33
CA ARG A 576 9.44 -58.58 35.36
C ARG A 576 8.23 -58.49 34.43
N TYR A 577 7.71 -57.28 34.25
CA TYR A 577 6.45 -57.03 33.54
C TYR A 577 6.65 -56.45 32.14
N ASP A 578 7.89 -56.48 31.64
CA ASP A 578 8.24 -55.95 30.31
C ASP A 578 7.80 -54.48 30.11
N ILE A 579 8.02 -53.65 31.13
CA ILE A 579 7.70 -52.21 31.13
C ILE A 579 8.45 -51.50 29.99
N ARG A 580 9.66 -51.96 29.66
CA ARG A 580 10.51 -51.38 28.62
C ARG A 580 10.34 -52.04 27.24
N GLY A 581 9.57 -53.11 27.11
CA GLY A 581 9.33 -53.80 25.83
C GLY A 581 10.52 -54.65 25.32
N ALA A 582 11.44 -55.04 26.20
CA ALA A 582 12.62 -55.86 25.88
C ALA A 582 12.49 -57.33 26.33
N GLY A 583 11.31 -57.73 26.81
CA GLY A 583 11.00 -59.03 27.41
C GLY A 583 10.96 -58.99 28.94
N SER A 584 10.46 -60.07 29.55
CA SER A 584 10.44 -60.20 31.02
C SER A 584 11.80 -60.62 31.57
N TYR A 585 12.21 -60.02 32.69
CA TYR A 585 13.47 -60.31 33.37
C TYR A 585 13.25 -60.70 34.83
N PHE A 586 14.05 -61.63 35.34
CA PHE A 586 14.07 -62.03 36.75
C PHE A 586 15.46 -61.81 37.35
N LYS A 587 15.48 -61.70 38.68
CA LYS A 587 16.72 -61.44 39.44
C LYS A 587 17.43 -62.76 39.75
N ASP A 588 18.64 -62.94 39.24
CA ASP A 588 19.49 -64.07 39.62
C ASP A 588 20.01 -63.90 41.05
N GLN A 589 19.68 -64.83 41.94
CA GLN A 589 20.08 -64.76 43.35
C GLN A 589 21.59 -64.87 43.56
N LYS A 590 22.34 -65.46 42.61
CA LYS A 590 23.80 -65.63 42.72
C LYS A 590 24.60 -64.40 42.27
N GLN A 591 24.18 -63.76 41.18
CA GLN A 591 24.93 -62.65 40.55
C GLN A 591 24.27 -61.29 40.76
N GLN A 592 23.04 -61.23 41.30
CA GLN A 592 22.25 -60.00 41.47
C GLN A 592 22.04 -59.24 40.13
N GLU A 593 22.14 -59.94 39.01
CA GLU A 593 21.89 -59.46 37.64
C GLU A 593 20.48 -59.84 37.19
N CYS A 594 19.91 -59.03 36.30
CA CYS A 594 18.64 -59.34 35.66
C CYS A 594 18.86 -60.21 34.43
N LYS A 595 18.29 -61.42 34.45
CA LYS A 595 18.35 -62.38 33.34
C LYS A 595 16.98 -62.46 32.67
N GLN A 596 16.99 -62.56 31.34
CA GLN A 596 15.77 -62.70 30.56
C GLN A 596 15.10 -64.03 30.91
N CYS A 597 13.78 -64.00 31.12
CA CYS A 597 12.98 -65.20 31.23
C CYS A 597 13.01 -65.92 29.88
N GLN A 598 13.47 -67.17 29.87
CA GLN A 598 13.24 -68.06 28.73
C GLN A 598 11.81 -68.59 28.82
N GLU A 599 11.11 -68.67 27.69
CA GLU A 599 9.73 -69.17 27.59
C GLU A 599 9.52 -70.54 28.27
#